data_AF-A0A0F4YLG8-F1
#
_entry.id   AF-A0A0F4YLG8-F1
#
_cell.length_a   1.000
_cell.length_b   1.000
_cell.length_c   1.000
_cell.angle_alpha   90.00
_cell.angle_beta   90.00
_cell.angle_gamma   90.00
#
_symmetry.space_group_name_H-M   'P 1'
#
loop_
_entity.id
_entity.type
_entity.pdbx_description
1 polymer ?
#
loop_
_entity_poly.entity_id
_entity_poly.type
_entity_poly.pdbx_seq_one_letter_code
_entity_poly.pdbx_strand_id
1 'polypeptide(L)'
;MAKTPKLKNKQPKSIHSRAARRAASPSDEVDKSLTSLPRAETAIPKPPSVLAAQANAGVSKKKAKSKPKTRAQRRRQQKGIERAEIVMDQLEKKVAKSVGKAKKIKERKINWDEINRKQLKATKHHQEAMEGADADDAMVDDDQPMTSTAPEKSLPVSTNAPAVSYNQVADNQVADEPKEVDEEDEIT
;
A
#
# COMPACT_ATOMS: atom_id res chain seq x y z
N MET A 1 -38.57 6.20 8.13
CA MET A 1 -38.06 5.91 6.77
C MET A 1 -37.14 7.05 6.33
N ALA A 2 -35.84 6.79 6.13
CA ALA A 2 -34.86 7.83 5.79
C ALA A 2 -35.00 8.23 4.31
N LYS A 3 -34.97 9.55 4.03
CA LYS A 3 -35.09 10.12 2.68
C LYS A 3 -33.78 9.88 1.91
N THR A 4 -33.82 9.17 0.79
CA THR A 4 -32.65 8.92 -0.07
C THR A 4 -32.23 10.20 -0.81
N PRO A 5 -30.93 10.55 -0.84
CA PRO A 5 -30.47 11.76 -1.55
C PRO A 5 -30.64 11.62 -3.07
N LYS A 6 -31.07 12.71 -3.71
CA LYS A 6 -31.30 12.79 -5.15
C LYS A 6 -29.96 12.73 -5.89
N LEU A 7 -29.82 11.78 -6.83
CA LEU A 7 -28.61 11.61 -7.64
C LEU A 7 -28.39 12.89 -8.48
N LYS A 8 -27.19 13.49 -8.38
CA LYS A 8 -26.82 14.63 -9.23
C LYS A 8 -26.74 14.16 -10.69
N ASN A 9 -27.57 14.76 -11.55
CA ASN A 9 -27.53 14.52 -12.99
C ASN A 9 -26.15 14.90 -13.54
N LYS A 10 -25.62 14.05 -14.43
CA LYS A 10 -24.35 14.29 -15.15
C LYS A 10 -24.49 15.59 -15.92
N GLN A 11 -23.72 16.61 -15.54
CA GLN A 11 -23.67 17.88 -16.24
C GLN A 11 -23.30 17.63 -17.72
N PRO A 12 -23.87 18.38 -18.67
CA PRO A 12 -23.49 18.26 -20.07
C PRO A 12 -21.98 18.47 -20.19
N LYS A 13 -21.31 17.57 -20.91
CA LYS A 13 -19.86 17.65 -21.10
C LYS A 13 -19.55 18.97 -21.80
N SER A 14 -18.70 19.80 -21.21
CA SER A 14 -18.27 21.05 -21.82
C SER A 14 -17.67 20.82 -23.21
N ILE A 15 -18.09 21.64 -24.17
CA ILE A 15 -17.65 21.61 -25.59
C ILE A 15 -16.13 21.71 -25.70
N HIS A 16 -15.49 22.47 -24.80
CA HIS A 16 -14.04 22.69 -24.79
C HIS A 16 -13.26 21.68 -23.93
N SER A 17 -13.94 20.70 -23.32
CA SER A 17 -13.26 19.70 -22.49
C SER A 17 -12.33 18.84 -23.34
N ARG A 18 -11.23 18.40 -22.74
CA ARG A 18 -10.29 17.43 -23.34
C ARG A 18 -11.01 16.15 -23.79
N ALA A 19 -12.10 15.76 -23.14
CA ALA A 19 -12.90 14.60 -23.56
C ALA A 19 -13.66 14.86 -24.88
N ALA A 20 -14.21 16.06 -25.08
CA ALA A 20 -14.89 16.45 -26.32
C ALA A 20 -13.89 16.52 -27.50
N ARG A 21 -12.70 17.07 -27.25
CA ARG A 21 -11.60 17.08 -28.24
C ARG A 21 -11.07 15.70 -28.61
N ARG A 22 -11.21 14.71 -27.70
CA ARG A 22 -10.86 13.31 -27.98
C ARG A 22 -11.95 12.58 -28.74
N ALA A 23 -13.21 12.84 -28.41
CA ALA A 23 -14.36 12.26 -29.12
C ALA A 23 -14.39 12.60 -30.61
N ALA A 24 -13.90 13.78 -30.99
CA ALA A 24 -13.76 14.20 -32.39
C ALA A 24 -12.45 13.75 -33.06
N SER A 25 -11.66 12.88 -32.41
CA SER A 25 -10.43 12.34 -33.00
C SER A 25 -10.79 11.14 -33.89
N PRO A 26 -10.14 10.98 -35.07
CA PRO A 26 -10.32 9.81 -35.96
C PRO A 26 -10.00 8.44 -35.35
N SER A 27 -9.67 8.36 -34.06
CA SER A 27 -9.34 7.13 -33.34
C SER A 27 -10.52 6.47 -32.62
N ASP A 28 -11.66 7.16 -32.49
CA ASP A 28 -12.83 6.64 -31.75
C ASP A 28 -13.77 5.77 -32.62
N GLU A 29 -13.87 6.05 -33.92
CA GLU A 29 -14.68 5.31 -34.93
C GLU A 29 -13.89 4.21 -35.66
N VAL A 30 -12.88 3.64 -35.01
CA VAL A 30 -12.13 2.52 -35.62
C VAL A 30 -12.87 1.20 -35.33
N ASP A 31 -13.04 0.37 -36.37
CA ASP A 31 -13.63 -0.96 -36.26
C ASP A 31 -12.87 -1.83 -35.25
N LYS A 32 -13.50 -2.05 -34.09
CA LYS A 32 -12.97 -2.88 -32.99
C LYS A 32 -13.18 -4.38 -33.20
N SER A 33 -13.59 -4.80 -34.39
CA SER A 33 -13.85 -6.20 -34.74
C SER A 33 -12.63 -7.11 -34.53
N LEU A 34 -11.42 -6.57 -34.64
CA LEU A 34 -10.17 -7.32 -34.40
C LEU A 34 -9.79 -7.44 -32.91
N THR A 35 -10.48 -6.72 -32.01
CA THR A 35 -10.20 -6.76 -30.57
C THR A 35 -10.98 -7.83 -29.82
N SER A 36 -12.07 -8.35 -30.40
CA SER A 36 -12.88 -9.43 -29.81
C SER A 36 -12.32 -10.82 -30.12
N LEU A 37 -11.41 -10.92 -31.09
CA LEU A 37 -10.75 -12.17 -31.42
C LEU A 37 -9.78 -12.53 -30.29
N PRO A 38 -9.76 -13.80 -29.84
CA PRO A 38 -8.76 -14.25 -28.89
C PRO A 38 -7.37 -13.98 -29.48
N ARG A 39 -6.47 -13.46 -28.63
CA ARG A 39 -5.06 -13.34 -28.96
C ARG A 39 -4.60 -14.70 -29.50
N ALA A 40 -4.08 -14.74 -30.73
CA ALA A 40 -3.41 -15.94 -31.21
C ALA A 40 -2.33 -16.31 -30.19
N GLU A 41 -2.58 -17.35 -29.41
CA GLU A 41 -1.60 -17.87 -28.48
C GLU A 41 -0.39 -18.25 -29.31
N THR A 42 0.77 -17.70 -28.96
CA THR A 42 2.02 -18.07 -29.59
C THR A 42 2.37 -19.47 -29.12
N ALA A 43 1.69 -20.48 -29.67
CA ALA A 43 1.96 -21.90 -29.48
C ALA A 43 3.25 -22.35 -30.20
N ILE A 44 4.07 -21.39 -30.63
CA ILE A 44 5.42 -21.67 -31.11
C ILE A 44 6.34 -21.56 -29.90
N PRO A 45 6.99 -22.66 -29.48
CA PRO A 45 8.02 -22.57 -28.45
C PRO A 45 9.07 -21.58 -28.94
N LYS A 46 9.24 -20.47 -28.22
CA LYS A 46 10.31 -19.52 -28.51
C LYS A 46 11.62 -20.31 -28.49
N PRO A 47 12.43 -20.28 -29.56
CA PRO A 47 13.71 -20.96 -29.55
C PRO A 47 14.53 -20.47 -28.35
N PRO A 48 15.30 -21.35 -27.69
CA PRO A 48 16.12 -20.95 -26.54
C PRO A 48 17.01 -19.79 -26.98
N SER A 49 16.89 -18.67 -26.27
CA SER A 49 17.68 -17.47 -26.54
C SER A 49 19.16 -17.83 -26.45
N VAL A 50 19.87 -17.80 -27.59
CA VAL A 50 21.31 -18.06 -27.68
C VAL A 50 22.10 -17.14 -26.73
N LEU A 51 21.57 -15.96 -26.43
CA LEU A 51 22.13 -15.00 -25.47
C LEU A 51 22.08 -15.49 -24.02
N ALA A 52 21.08 -16.30 -23.64
CA ALA A 52 20.95 -16.84 -22.29
C ALA A 52 22.05 -17.87 -21.97
N ALA A 53 22.46 -18.65 -22.97
CA ALA A 53 23.55 -19.61 -22.82
C ALA A 53 24.93 -18.93 -22.62
N GLN A 54 25.12 -17.74 -23.22
CA GLN A 54 26.40 -17.03 -23.15
C GLN A 54 26.63 -16.30 -21.81
N ALA A 55 25.57 -15.91 -21.10
CA ALA A 55 25.71 -15.22 -19.82
C ALA A 55 26.37 -16.08 -18.72
N ASN A 56 26.23 -17.41 -18.80
CA ASN A 56 26.74 -18.37 -17.80
C ASN A 56 27.86 -19.28 -18.34
N ALA A 57 28.41 -18.99 -19.52
CA ALA A 57 29.34 -19.88 -20.22
C ALA A 57 30.75 -20.00 -19.57
N GLY A 58 30.99 -19.47 -18.37
CA GLY A 58 32.23 -19.65 -17.60
C GLY A 58 33.50 -19.00 -18.20
N VAL A 59 33.51 -18.64 -19.48
CA VAL A 59 34.62 -17.98 -20.16
C VAL A 59 34.59 -16.49 -19.88
N SER A 60 35.03 -16.09 -18.70
CA SER A 60 35.37 -14.69 -18.44
C SER A 60 36.76 -14.41 -19.01
N LYS A 61 36.84 -13.60 -20.08
CA LYS A 61 38.14 -13.07 -20.53
C LYS A 61 38.76 -12.31 -19.34
N LYS A 62 40.06 -12.55 -19.08
CA LYS A 62 40.83 -11.78 -18.10
C LYS A 62 40.62 -10.30 -18.40
N LYS A 63 39.90 -9.59 -17.52
CA LYS A 63 39.64 -8.16 -17.71
C LYS A 63 41.00 -7.48 -17.67
N ALA A 64 41.47 -6.98 -18.82
CA ALA A 64 42.66 -6.13 -18.86
C ALA A 64 42.47 -4.99 -17.85
N LYS A 65 43.54 -4.61 -17.14
CA LYS A 65 43.49 -3.54 -16.12
C LYS A 65 42.74 -2.35 -16.71
N SER A 66 41.61 -2.01 -16.10
CA SER A 66 40.73 -0.98 -16.66
C SER A 66 41.50 0.33 -16.72
N LYS A 67 41.52 0.98 -17.89
CA LYS A 67 42.06 2.33 -18.03
C LYS A 67 41.46 3.25 -16.97
N PRO A 68 42.22 4.20 -16.41
CA PRO A 68 41.70 5.12 -15.42
C PRO A 68 40.50 5.88 -15.99
N LYS A 69 39.41 5.93 -15.22
CA LYS A 69 38.18 6.62 -15.63
C LYS A 69 38.45 8.11 -15.82
N THR A 70 37.94 8.68 -16.90
CA THR A 70 37.97 10.12 -17.15
C THR A 70 37.17 10.87 -16.08
N ARG A 71 37.42 12.17 -15.91
CA ARG A 71 36.69 13.01 -14.94
C ARG A 71 35.17 12.96 -15.16
N ALA A 72 34.72 13.02 -16.42
CA ALA A 72 33.30 12.93 -16.76
C ALA A 72 32.70 11.57 -16.39
N GLN A 73 33.43 10.47 -16.62
CA GLN A 73 32.99 9.14 -16.23
C GLN A 73 32.92 8.98 -14.70
N ARG A 74 33.86 9.55 -13.95
CA ARG A 74 33.82 9.58 -12.48
C ARG A 74 32.59 10.35 -11.97
N ARG A 75 32.30 11.53 -12.52
CA ARG A 75 31.08 12.28 -12.15
C ARG A 75 29.79 11.52 -12.44
N ARG A 76 29.70 10.83 -13.58
CA ARG A 76 28.54 9.98 -13.91
C ARG A 76 28.41 8.81 -12.94
N GLN A 77 29.52 8.18 -12.56
CA GLN A 77 29.52 7.11 -11.57
C GLN A 77 29.06 7.62 -10.20
N GLN A 78 29.56 8.76 -9.74
CA GLN A 78 29.17 9.37 -8.48
C GLN A 78 27.65 9.64 -8.46
N LYS A 79 27.11 10.25 -9.52
CA LYS A 79 25.66 10.45 -9.67
C LYS A 79 24.87 9.13 -9.77
N GLY A 80 25.50 8.06 -10.24
CA GLY A 80 24.90 6.72 -10.24
C GLY A 80 24.80 6.14 -8.82
N ILE A 81 25.84 6.35 -8.01
CA ILE A 81 25.91 5.93 -6.61
C ILE A 81 24.89 6.72 -5.77
N GLU A 82 24.86 8.05 -5.91
CA GLU A 82 23.89 8.92 -5.22
C GLU A 82 22.43 8.48 -5.49
N ARG A 83 22.10 8.13 -6.74
CA ARG A 83 20.77 7.61 -7.07
C ARG A 83 20.51 6.23 -6.46
N ALA A 84 21.52 5.37 -6.40
CA ALA A 84 21.39 4.05 -5.82
C ALA A 84 21.11 4.14 -4.31
N GLU A 85 21.79 5.05 -3.60
CA GLU A 85 21.54 5.33 -2.18
C GLU A 85 20.08 5.75 -1.94
N ILE A 86 19.56 6.68 -2.75
CA ILE A 86 18.15 7.10 -2.65
C ILE A 86 17.18 5.93 -2.87
N VAL A 87 17.47 5.03 -3.83
CA VAL A 87 16.62 3.86 -4.09
C VAL A 87 16.71 2.84 -2.95
N MET A 88 17.88 2.66 -2.35
CA MET A 88 18.06 1.80 -1.18
C MET A 88 17.24 2.30 0.00
N ASP A 89 17.30 3.60 0.32
CA ASP A 89 16.47 4.20 1.38
C ASP A 89 14.97 3.99 1.14
N GLN A 90 14.53 4.13 -0.12
CA GLN A 90 13.13 3.87 -0.48
C GLN A 90 12.75 2.41 -0.31
N LEU A 91 13.64 1.49 -0.68
CA LEU A 91 13.44 0.06 -0.54
C LEU A 91 13.32 -0.30 0.94
N GLU A 92 14.24 0.18 1.77
CA GLU A 92 14.23 -0.06 3.22
C GLU A 92 12.92 0.44 3.86
N LYS A 93 12.47 1.65 3.50
CA LYS A 93 11.18 2.19 3.95
C LYS A 93 9.99 1.32 3.50
N LYS A 94 10.02 0.80 2.27
CA LYS A 94 8.95 -0.09 1.75
C LYS A 94 8.95 -1.45 2.46
N VAL A 95 10.12 -2.01 2.72
CA VAL A 95 10.28 -3.27 3.45
C VAL A 95 9.83 -3.11 4.90
N ALA A 96 10.23 -2.04 5.60
CA ALA A 96 9.77 -1.77 6.96
C ALA A 96 8.22 -1.66 7.01
N LYS A 97 7.62 -0.96 6.03
CA LYS A 97 6.15 -0.85 5.92
C LYS A 97 5.48 -2.20 5.61
N SER A 98 6.04 -3.02 4.72
CA SER A 98 5.44 -4.31 4.37
C SER A 98 5.51 -5.29 5.54
N VAL A 99 6.65 -5.35 6.23
CA VAL A 99 6.83 -6.16 7.44
C VAL A 99 5.88 -5.70 8.54
N GLY A 100 5.74 -4.39 8.76
CA GLY A 100 4.79 -3.84 9.72
C GLY A 100 3.34 -4.22 9.42
N LYS A 101 2.92 -4.19 8.15
CA LYS A 101 1.58 -4.67 7.74
C LYS A 101 1.41 -6.17 7.97
N ALA A 102 2.43 -6.97 7.64
CA ALA A 102 2.40 -8.41 7.84
C ALA A 102 2.27 -8.77 9.33
N LYS A 103 2.97 -8.07 10.24
CA LYS A 103 2.83 -8.23 11.69
C LYS A 103 1.39 -7.97 12.15
N LYS A 104 0.81 -6.83 11.76
CA LYS A 104 -0.59 -6.49 12.09
C LYS A 104 -1.60 -7.52 11.60
N ILE A 105 -1.40 -8.08 10.40
CA ILE A 105 -2.26 -9.14 9.87
C ILE A 105 -2.12 -10.41 10.70
N LYS A 106 -0.89 -10.81 11.07
CA LYS A 106 -0.64 -11.98 11.93
C LYS A 106 -1.26 -11.80 13.33
N GLU A 107 -1.05 -10.65 13.96
CA GLU A 107 -1.67 -10.32 15.26
C GLU A 107 -3.20 -10.41 15.17
N ARG A 108 -3.80 -9.77 14.16
CA ARG A 108 -5.25 -9.88 13.94
C ARG A 108 -5.70 -11.33 13.71
N LYS A 109 -4.94 -12.11 12.94
CA LYS A 109 -5.25 -13.53 12.70
C LYS A 109 -5.23 -14.32 14.00
N ILE A 110 -4.22 -14.14 14.86
CA ILE A 110 -4.12 -14.80 16.16
C ILE A 110 -5.36 -14.48 17.01
N ASN A 111 -5.73 -13.19 17.11
CA ASN A 111 -6.91 -12.78 17.86
C ASN A 111 -8.21 -13.41 17.29
N TRP A 112 -8.32 -13.53 15.97
CA TRP A 112 -9.46 -14.21 15.33
C TRP A 112 -9.48 -15.71 15.59
N ASP A 113 -8.33 -16.39 15.50
CA ASP A 113 -8.19 -17.82 15.79
C ASP A 113 -8.53 -18.10 17.27
N GLU A 114 -8.16 -17.20 18.20
CA GLU A 114 -8.52 -17.28 19.61
C GLU A 114 -10.03 -17.09 19.85
N ILE A 115 -10.64 -16.08 19.22
CA ILE A 115 -12.09 -15.86 19.30
C ILE A 115 -12.83 -17.08 18.75
N ASN A 116 -12.44 -17.57 17.57
CA ASN A 116 -13.05 -18.74 16.95
C ASN A 116 -12.86 -19.99 17.80
N ARG A 117 -11.67 -20.19 18.39
CA ARG A 117 -11.43 -21.30 19.32
C ARG A 117 -12.30 -21.19 20.58
N LYS A 118 -12.51 -20.00 21.13
CA LYS A 118 -13.44 -19.77 22.26
C LYS A 118 -14.89 -20.07 21.87
N GLN A 119 -15.33 -19.65 20.69
CA GLN A 119 -16.66 -19.95 20.18
C GLN A 119 -16.85 -21.46 19.94
N LEU A 120 -15.89 -22.14 19.31
CA LEU A 120 -15.95 -23.60 19.10
C LEU A 120 -15.99 -24.39 20.42
N LYS A 121 -15.24 -23.94 21.43
CA LYS A 121 -15.32 -24.52 22.78
C LYS A 121 -16.68 -24.28 23.42
N ALA A 122 -17.21 -23.07 23.32
CA ALA A 122 -18.53 -22.73 23.87
C ALA A 122 -19.66 -23.52 23.17
N THR A 123 -19.61 -23.68 21.86
CA THR A 123 -20.59 -24.50 21.11
C THR A 123 -20.47 -25.97 21.45
N LYS A 124 -19.24 -26.49 21.63
CA LYS A 124 -19.01 -27.88 22.04
C LYS A 124 -19.55 -28.13 23.45
N HIS A 125 -19.27 -27.25 24.40
CA HIS A 125 -19.84 -27.33 25.75
C HIS A 125 -21.37 -27.23 25.75
N HIS A 126 -21.96 -26.38 24.89
CA HIS A 126 -23.42 -26.30 24.76
C HIS A 126 -24.04 -27.56 24.15
N GLN A 127 -23.37 -28.17 23.15
CA GLN A 127 -23.82 -29.40 22.52
C GLN A 127 -23.73 -30.60 23.49
N GLU A 128 -22.62 -30.73 24.22
CA GLU A 128 -22.45 -31.76 25.26
C GLU A 128 -23.46 -31.58 26.42
N ALA A 129 -23.80 -30.33 26.79
CA ALA A 129 -24.83 -30.06 27.79
C ALA A 129 -26.26 -30.35 27.28
N MET A 130 -26.51 -30.29 25.97
CA MET A 130 -27.80 -30.69 25.37
C MET A 130 -27.91 -32.21 25.14
N GLU A 131 -26.82 -32.89 24.80
CA GLU A 131 -26.78 -34.36 24.65
C GLU A 131 -26.72 -35.11 25.99
N GLY A 132 -26.21 -34.47 27.05
CA GLY A 132 -26.19 -35.02 28.41
C GLY A 132 -27.45 -34.78 29.24
N ALA A 133 -28.46 -34.08 28.70
CA ALA A 133 -29.68 -33.72 29.43
C ALA A 133 -30.74 -34.85 29.46
N ASP A 134 -30.36 -36.10 29.20
CA ASP A 134 -31.22 -37.28 29.31
C ASP A 134 -30.58 -38.41 30.16
N ALA A 135 -29.62 -38.08 31.02
CA ALA A 135 -29.09 -39.02 32.01
C ALA A 135 -28.61 -38.32 33.29
N ASP A 136 -29.54 -38.32 34.25
CA ASP A 136 -29.32 -38.48 35.68
C ASP A 136 -28.96 -37.27 36.55
N ASP A 137 -29.76 -37.18 37.61
CA ASP A 137 -29.74 -36.27 38.74
C ASP A 137 -28.52 -36.60 39.63
N ALA A 138 -27.57 -35.68 39.78
CA ALA A 138 -26.49 -35.80 40.75
C ALA A 138 -26.11 -34.43 41.33
N MET A 139 -26.76 -34.15 42.46
CA MET A 139 -26.46 -33.11 43.45
C MET A 139 -24.94 -32.88 43.64
N VAL A 140 -24.49 -31.64 43.46
CA VAL A 140 -23.25 -31.14 44.05
C VAL A 140 -23.58 -29.85 44.80
N ASP A 141 -23.43 -29.93 46.12
CA ASP A 141 -23.50 -28.85 47.12
C ASP A 141 -22.88 -27.54 46.63
N ASP A 142 -23.66 -26.46 46.66
CA ASP A 142 -23.17 -25.08 46.62
C ASP A 142 -23.17 -24.54 48.05
N ASP A 143 -22.19 -24.99 48.84
CA ASP A 143 -21.91 -24.48 50.18
C ASP A 143 -20.94 -23.29 50.05
N GLN A 144 -21.51 -22.10 49.86
CA GLN A 144 -20.80 -20.82 49.85
C GLN A 144 -20.37 -20.41 51.27
N PRO A 145 -19.09 -20.08 51.50
CA PRO A 145 -18.77 -18.98 52.42
C PRO A 145 -18.23 -17.76 51.68
N MET A 146 -19.09 -16.75 51.63
CA MET A 146 -18.75 -15.34 51.38
C MET A 146 -17.73 -14.86 52.43
N THR A 147 -16.49 -14.59 52.02
CA THR A 147 -15.59 -13.68 52.77
C THR A 147 -14.82 -12.76 51.82
N SER A 148 -15.37 -11.56 51.67
CA SER A 148 -14.68 -10.26 51.55
C SER A 148 -13.14 -10.26 51.57
N THR A 149 -12.50 -9.74 50.53
CA THR A 149 -11.44 -8.71 50.64
C THR A 149 -11.04 -8.13 49.28
N ALA A 150 -11.30 -6.83 49.12
CA ALA A 150 -10.73 -6.00 48.06
C ALA A 150 -9.20 -5.87 48.24
N PRO A 151 -8.46 -5.60 47.14
CA PRO A 151 -7.91 -4.25 47.07
C PRO A 151 -8.08 -3.60 45.70
N GLU A 152 -8.61 -2.39 45.71
CA GLU A 152 -8.58 -1.46 44.59
C GLU A 152 -7.13 -1.09 44.23
N LYS A 153 -6.80 -1.21 42.95
CA LYS A 153 -5.65 -0.51 42.37
C LYS A 153 -6.15 0.29 41.17
N SER A 154 -6.44 1.55 41.45
CA SER A 154 -6.82 2.56 40.49
C SER A 154 -5.68 2.79 39.48
N LEU A 155 -6.00 2.71 38.19
CA LEU A 155 -5.16 3.24 37.11
C LEU A 155 -6.00 4.27 36.32
N PRO A 156 -5.46 5.46 36.06
CA PRO A 156 -6.22 6.59 35.53
C PRO A 156 -6.63 6.38 34.08
N VAL A 157 -7.91 6.69 33.80
CA VAL A 157 -8.48 6.86 32.47
C VAL A 157 -7.74 8.00 31.76
N SER A 158 -6.84 7.66 30.85
CA SER A 158 -6.23 8.62 29.91
C SER A 158 -7.09 8.71 28.65
N THR A 159 -8.08 9.59 28.67
CA THR A 159 -8.78 10.05 27.46
C THR A 159 -7.80 10.87 26.60
N ASN A 160 -7.15 10.26 25.63
CA ASN A 160 -6.52 10.99 24.54
C ASN A 160 -7.03 10.43 23.21
N ALA A 161 -8.16 10.98 22.76
CA ALA A 161 -8.56 10.93 21.38
C ALA A 161 -7.60 11.82 20.57
N PRO A 162 -7.05 11.37 19.41
CA PRO A 162 -6.31 12.27 18.55
C PRO A 162 -7.29 13.23 17.87
N ALA A 163 -7.36 14.45 18.37
CA ALA A 163 -7.94 15.57 17.64
C ALA A 163 -7.14 15.75 16.34
N VAL A 164 -7.80 15.51 15.22
CA VAL A 164 -7.29 15.86 13.89
C VAL A 164 -7.32 17.39 13.80
N SER A 165 -6.18 18.04 14.09
CA SER A 165 -6.01 19.46 13.81
C SER A 165 -5.83 19.65 12.31
N TYR A 166 -6.86 20.19 11.65
CA TYR A 166 -6.70 20.78 10.34
C TYR A 166 -5.84 22.04 10.50
N ASN A 167 -4.56 21.97 10.12
CA ASN A 167 -3.77 23.19 9.97
C ASN A 167 -4.36 23.99 8.80
N GLN A 168 -4.92 25.15 9.15
CA GLN A 168 -5.25 26.21 8.22
C GLN A 168 -4.03 26.54 7.37
N VAL A 169 -4.26 26.61 6.06
CA VAL A 169 -3.35 27.24 5.11
C VAL A 169 -3.34 28.72 5.48
N ALA A 170 -2.33 29.14 6.22
CA ALA A 170 -2.04 30.55 6.41
C ALA A 170 -1.32 31.06 5.15
N ASP A 171 -1.90 32.11 4.59
CA ASP A 171 -1.38 32.93 3.51
C ASP A 171 0.06 33.36 3.80
N ASN A 172 1.02 32.86 3.04
CA ASN A 172 2.29 33.54 2.83
C ASN A 172 2.16 34.36 1.55
N GLN A 173 1.65 35.58 1.69
CA GLN A 173 1.88 36.60 0.68
C GLN A 173 3.38 36.94 0.70
N VAL A 174 4.10 36.46 -0.31
CA VAL A 174 5.41 36.98 -0.65
C VAL A 174 5.16 38.36 -1.26
N ALA A 175 5.55 39.40 -0.51
CA ALA A 175 5.68 40.73 -1.05
C ALA A 175 6.85 40.74 -2.05
N ASP A 176 6.53 40.74 -3.34
CA ASP A 176 7.46 41.15 -4.38
C ASP A 176 7.46 42.68 -4.44
N GLU A 177 8.42 43.32 -3.76
CA GLU A 177 8.86 44.66 -4.14
C GLU A 177 10.01 44.55 -5.16
N PRO A 178 9.96 45.30 -6.27
CA PRO A 178 10.96 45.20 -7.33
C PRO A 178 12.29 45.84 -6.90
N LYS A 179 13.38 45.07 -6.99
CA LYS A 179 14.73 45.63 -7.05
C LYS A 179 15.06 45.99 -8.49
N GLU A 180 15.05 47.29 -8.72
CA GLU A 180 15.77 48.02 -9.76
C GLU A 180 17.26 47.59 -9.77
N VAL A 181 17.73 47.03 -10.88
CA VAL A 181 19.15 46.91 -11.22
C VAL A 181 19.27 47.12 -12.73
N ASP A 182 19.62 48.37 -13.05
CA ASP A 182 20.50 48.84 -14.10
C ASP A 182 20.48 48.09 -15.45
N GLU A 183 19.84 48.80 -16.40
CA GLU A 183 20.22 48.80 -17.81
C GLU A 183 21.73 49.03 -17.97
N GLU A 184 22.28 48.64 -19.13
CA GLU A 184 23.67 48.81 -19.59
C GLU A 184 24.52 47.52 -19.56
N ASP A 185 24.28 46.64 -20.53
CA ASP A 185 25.41 46.10 -21.31
C ASP A 185 24.98 45.84 -22.75
N GLU A 186 25.46 46.79 -23.55
CA GLU A 186 25.25 47.09 -24.94
C GLU A 186 25.64 45.93 -25.88
N ILE A 187 24.83 45.81 -26.93
CA ILE A 187 25.15 45.10 -28.16
C ILE A 187 26.42 45.71 -28.77
N THR A 188 27.45 44.90 -29.01
CA THR A 188 28.36 45.07 -30.16
C THR A 188 28.96 43.73 -30.59
#